data_AF-A0A6G0IL77-F1
#
_entry.id   AF-A0A6G0IL77-F1
#
_cell.length_a   1.000
_cell.length_b   1.000
_cell.length_c   1.000
_cell.angle_alpha   90.00
_cell.angle_beta   90.00
_cell.angle_gamma   90.00
#
_symmetry.space_group_name_H-M   'P 1'
#
loop_
_entity.id
_entity.type
_entity.pdbx_description
1 polymer ?
#
loop_
_entity_poly.entity_id
_entity_poly.type
_entity_poly.pdbx_seq_one_letter_code
_entity_poly.pdbx_strand_id
1 'polypeptide(L)'
;MKYSAGFLKVVCTWIVILMQSSDAGPVPKKHVDAVSCRLRELTVLTKNLIEASLTSFDAANGNDLGNWSSGFPELQVQQNSSVDGSKVQCSLHFVAEGLEKILEDQKNHLNTEDISLHEKLKNSIARVKMLAACMKESRGGECSPEPSPPIMPKHAFDRKQWSHTLLQAARDYLGWLKLKLGVQMSKVKEKNKIRIRTDATHQRYLEGSGHLL
;
A
#
# COMPACT_ATOMS: atom_id res chain seq x y z
N MET A 1 -55.22 -32.88 -30.48
CA MET A 1 -54.96 -31.77 -29.54
C MET A 1 -53.99 -32.32 -28.48
N LYS A 2 -52.71 -31.92 -28.48
CA LYS A 2 -52.12 -30.69 -27.87
C LYS A 2 -51.91 -30.91 -26.34
N TYR A 3 -50.73 -30.79 -25.71
CA TYR A 3 -49.43 -30.20 -26.04
C TYR A 3 -48.29 -30.93 -25.29
N SER A 4 -47.15 -31.08 -25.97
CA SER A 4 -45.84 -31.40 -25.41
C SER A 4 -45.04 -30.09 -25.22
N ALA A 5 -44.37 -29.93 -24.07
CA ALA A 5 -43.44 -28.84 -23.81
C ALA A 5 -42.01 -29.39 -23.77
N GLY A 6 -41.27 -29.13 -24.85
CA GLY A 6 -39.90 -29.56 -25.06
C GLY A 6 -38.88 -28.66 -24.37
N PHE A 7 -37.83 -29.30 -23.89
CA PHE A 7 -36.63 -28.71 -23.31
C PHE A 7 -35.77 -28.10 -24.43
N LEU A 8 -35.75 -26.78 -24.57
CA LEU A 8 -34.90 -26.09 -25.54
C LEU A 8 -33.47 -25.94 -24.97
N LYS A 9 -32.58 -26.84 -25.41
CA LYS A 9 -31.13 -26.64 -25.36
C LYS A 9 -30.76 -25.54 -26.35
N VAL A 10 -30.38 -24.38 -25.85
CA VAL A 10 -29.78 -23.32 -26.67
C VAL A 10 -28.29 -23.62 -26.81
N VAL A 11 -27.91 -24.14 -27.97
CA VAL A 11 -26.52 -24.27 -28.41
C VAL A 11 -26.18 -22.96 -29.12
N CYS A 12 -25.45 -22.06 -28.46
CA CYS A 12 -24.89 -20.88 -29.11
C CYS A 12 -23.67 -21.29 -29.93
N THR A 13 -23.87 -21.41 -31.23
CA THR A 13 -22.84 -21.49 -32.26
C THR A 13 -22.02 -20.20 -32.28
N TRP A 14 -20.71 -20.32 -32.05
CA TRP A 14 -19.75 -19.24 -32.25
C TRP A 14 -19.59 -18.98 -33.75
N ILE A 15 -20.08 -17.83 -34.23
CA ILE A 15 -19.72 -17.31 -35.54
C ILE A 15 -18.30 -16.77 -35.43
N VAL A 16 -17.33 -17.53 -35.94
CA VAL A 16 -15.96 -17.06 -36.17
C VAL A 16 -16.01 -16.17 -37.41
N ILE A 17 -16.06 -14.85 -37.22
CA ILE A 17 -15.80 -13.90 -38.29
C ILE A 17 -14.29 -13.76 -38.42
N LEU A 18 -13.71 -14.50 -39.38
CA LEU A 18 -12.36 -14.27 -39.87
C LEU A 18 -12.40 -13.04 -40.78
N MET A 19 -12.00 -11.87 -40.25
CA MET A 19 -11.52 -10.78 -41.09
C MET A 19 -9.99 -10.83 -41.13
N GLN A 20 -9.47 -11.33 -42.24
CA GLN A 20 -8.15 -10.94 -42.73
C GLN A 20 -8.27 -9.56 -43.37
N SER A 21 -7.55 -8.58 -42.85
CA SER A 21 -7.25 -7.33 -43.54
C SER A 21 -5.89 -6.82 -43.07
N SER A 22 -5.01 -6.67 -44.05
CA SER A 22 -3.60 -6.30 -43.94
C SER A 22 -3.40 -4.82 -43.56
N ASP A 23 -2.25 -4.54 -42.93
CA ASP A 23 -1.58 -3.24 -42.74
C ASP A 23 -2.38 -2.04 -42.20
N ALA A 24 -2.24 -1.78 -40.88
CA ALA A 24 -2.40 -0.44 -40.31
C ALA A 24 -1.75 -0.33 -38.90
N GLY A 25 -0.49 0.11 -38.85
CA GLY A 25 0.13 0.87 -37.75
C GLY A 25 0.25 0.22 -36.34
N PRO A 26 1.12 0.76 -35.46
CA PRO A 26 1.17 0.32 -34.07
C PRO A 26 -0.15 0.67 -33.37
N VAL A 27 -0.86 -0.35 -32.88
CA VAL A 27 -2.04 -0.20 -32.02
C VAL A 27 -1.72 0.77 -30.89
N PRO A 28 -2.53 1.82 -30.65
CA PRO A 28 -2.36 2.68 -29.49
C PRO A 28 -2.55 1.79 -28.26
N LYS A 29 -1.48 1.58 -27.49
CA LYS A 29 -1.58 0.93 -26.19
C LYS A 29 -2.63 1.70 -25.41
N LYS A 30 -3.78 1.07 -25.14
CA LYS A 30 -4.73 1.55 -24.14
C LYS A 30 -3.90 1.80 -22.89
N HIS A 31 -3.68 3.07 -22.57
CA HIS A 31 -3.23 3.46 -21.25
C HIS A 31 -4.34 2.99 -20.32
N VAL A 32 -4.17 1.82 -19.72
CA VAL A 32 -4.85 1.49 -18.48
C VAL A 32 -4.49 2.65 -17.59
N ASP A 33 -5.47 3.48 -17.23
CA ASP A 33 -5.30 4.56 -16.27
C ASP A 33 -4.65 3.92 -15.05
N ALA A 34 -3.33 4.11 -14.92
CA ALA A 34 -2.58 3.57 -13.81
C ALA A 34 -3.24 4.18 -12.58
N VAL A 35 -3.85 3.35 -11.75
CA VAL A 35 -4.36 3.77 -10.44
C VAL A 35 -3.16 4.41 -9.76
N SER A 36 -3.13 5.74 -9.74
CA SER A 36 -1.99 6.46 -9.20
C SER A 36 -2.01 6.17 -7.70
N CYS A 37 -1.11 5.28 -7.26
CA CYS A 37 -0.90 5.01 -5.86
C CYS A 37 -0.50 6.33 -5.19
N ARG A 38 -1.48 6.99 -4.58
CA ARG A 38 -1.31 8.18 -3.75
C ARG A 38 -0.61 7.78 -2.46
N LEU A 39 0.67 7.41 -2.57
CA LEU A 39 1.42 6.69 -1.54
C LEU A 39 1.42 7.40 -0.20
N ARG A 40 1.54 8.73 -0.23
CA ARG A 40 1.56 9.53 1.00
C ARG A 40 0.20 9.47 1.69
N GLU A 41 -0.87 9.73 0.95
CA GLU A 41 -2.25 9.68 1.44
C GLU A 41 -2.58 8.28 1.96
N LEU A 42 -2.19 7.23 1.22
CA LEU A 42 -2.37 5.85 1.63
C LEU A 42 -1.60 5.55 2.92
N THR A 43 -0.35 6.00 3.03
CA THR A 43 0.45 5.85 4.27
C THR A 43 -0.20 6.55 5.46
N VAL A 44 -0.75 7.75 5.27
CA VAL A 44 -1.48 8.46 6.34
C VAL A 44 -2.72 7.67 6.76
N LEU A 45 -3.49 7.18 5.80
CA LEU A 45 -4.69 6.39 6.07
C LEU A 45 -4.34 5.11 6.84
N THR A 46 -3.30 4.38 6.39
CA THR A 46 -2.81 3.17 7.08
C THR A 46 -2.39 3.49 8.51
N LYS A 47 -1.62 4.57 8.73
CA LYS A 47 -1.18 4.99 10.07
C LYS A 47 -2.39 5.22 10.99
N ASN A 48 -3.39 5.95 10.52
CA ASN A 48 -4.56 6.28 11.33
C ASN A 48 -5.38 5.04 11.70
N LEU A 49 -5.46 4.04 10.80
CA LEU A 49 -6.12 2.76 11.11
C LEU A 49 -5.35 1.94 12.13
N ILE A 50 -4.01 1.90 12.03
CA ILE A 50 -3.16 1.25 13.04
C ILE A 50 -3.29 1.95 14.40
N GLU A 51 -3.31 3.28 14.43
CA GLU A 51 -3.51 4.07 15.64
C GLU A 51 -4.88 3.84 16.29
N ALA A 52 -5.94 3.73 15.48
CA ALA A 52 -7.26 3.35 15.96
C ALA A 52 -7.30 1.91 16.47
N SER A 53 -6.56 0.99 15.84
CA SER A 53 -6.43 -0.40 16.28
C SER A 53 -5.67 -0.50 17.61
N LEU A 54 -4.58 0.27 17.76
CA LEU A 54 -3.83 0.38 19.01
C LEU A 54 -4.71 0.91 20.15
N THR A 55 -5.43 2.01 19.91
CA THR A 55 -6.33 2.59 20.92
C THR A 55 -7.41 1.59 21.34
N SER A 56 -8.02 0.88 20.39
CA SER A 56 -9.02 -0.14 20.67
C SER A 56 -8.42 -1.35 21.40
N PHE A 57 -7.19 -1.73 21.05
CA PHE A 57 -6.48 -2.83 21.67
C PHE A 57 -6.15 -2.53 23.14
N ASP A 58 -5.63 -1.34 23.42
CA ASP A 58 -5.28 -0.89 24.78
C ASP A 58 -6.54 -0.79 25.66
N ALA A 59 -7.65 -0.29 25.10
CA ALA A 59 -8.93 -0.28 25.79
C ALA A 59 -9.43 -1.69 26.18
N ALA A 60 -9.23 -2.68 25.32
CA ALA A 60 -9.65 -4.06 25.57
C ALA A 60 -8.68 -4.84 26.48
N ASN A 61 -7.39 -4.50 26.47
CA ASN A 61 -6.34 -5.30 27.13
C ASN A 61 -5.70 -4.64 28.36
N GLY A 62 -5.96 -3.36 28.60
CA GLY A 62 -5.35 -2.51 29.61
C GLY A 62 -4.35 -1.51 28.99
N ASN A 63 -4.30 -0.29 29.56
CA ASN A 63 -3.45 0.79 29.03
C ASN A 63 -1.97 0.70 29.45
N ASP A 64 -1.67 -0.03 30.53
CA ASP A 64 -0.32 -0.08 31.15
C ASP A 64 0.34 -1.45 30.98
N LEU A 65 0.35 -1.97 29.74
CA LEU A 65 0.95 -3.27 29.45
C LEU A 65 2.48 -3.23 29.48
N GLY A 66 3.08 -2.05 29.23
CA GLY A 66 4.51 -1.91 29.00
C GLY A 66 4.94 -2.46 27.63
N ASN A 67 6.24 -2.40 27.35
CA ASN A 67 6.80 -2.77 26.05
C ASN A 67 7.42 -4.17 26.07
N TRP A 68 7.30 -4.86 24.95
CA TRP A 68 8.02 -6.09 24.65
C TRP A 68 9.50 -5.80 24.46
N SER A 69 10.34 -6.34 25.35
CA SER A 69 11.75 -5.96 25.48
C SER A 69 12.58 -6.23 24.23
N SER A 70 12.25 -7.28 23.47
CA SER A 70 12.98 -7.61 22.23
C SER A 70 12.69 -6.66 21.07
N GLY A 71 11.56 -5.93 21.11
CA GLY A 71 11.13 -5.06 20.01
C GLY A 71 11.01 -5.77 18.66
N PHE A 72 11.08 -4.99 17.58
CA PHE A 72 10.95 -5.46 16.19
C PHE A 72 11.99 -4.80 15.28
N PRO A 73 13.16 -5.42 15.05
CA PRO A 73 14.24 -4.88 14.21
C PRO A 73 13.80 -4.50 12.79
N GLU A 74 12.84 -5.23 12.23
CA GLU A 74 12.26 -5.03 10.89
C GLU A 74 11.58 -3.67 10.76
N LEU A 75 11.15 -3.08 11.89
CA LEU A 75 10.48 -1.77 11.97
C LEU A 75 11.41 -0.67 12.50
N GLN A 76 12.65 -1.00 12.83
CA GLN A 76 13.63 0.00 13.26
C GLN A 76 14.14 0.80 12.07
N VAL A 77 13.97 2.12 12.16
CA VAL A 77 14.38 3.07 11.12
C VAL A 77 15.16 4.21 11.73
N GLN A 78 16.31 4.54 11.12
CA GLN A 78 17.04 5.75 11.47
C GLN A 78 16.33 6.95 10.84
N GLN A 79 16.22 8.05 11.60
CA GLN A 79 15.45 9.21 11.15
C GLN A 79 15.99 9.84 9.85
N ASN A 80 17.30 9.69 9.58
CA ASN A 80 17.95 10.25 8.40
C ASN A 80 18.11 9.27 7.22
N SER A 81 17.76 7.99 7.37
CA SER A 81 17.92 7.02 6.29
C SER A 81 17.06 7.35 5.06
N SER A 82 17.52 6.93 3.88
CA SER A 82 16.74 6.97 2.65
C SER A 82 15.67 5.87 2.65
N VAL A 83 14.65 6.04 1.82
CA VAL A 83 13.63 5.01 1.60
C VAL A 83 14.19 3.99 0.63
N ASP A 84 14.36 2.76 1.10
CA ASP A 84 14.66 1.58 0.30
C ASP A 84 13.35 0.82 0.05
N GLY A 85 12.99 0.62 -1.22
CA GLY A 85 11.73 -0.01 -1.61
C GLY A 85 11.60 -1.45 -1.11
N SER A 86 12.65 -2.27 -1.27
CA SER A 86 12.66 -3.67 -0.83
C SER A 86 12.55 -3.75 0.69
N LYS A 87 13.30 -2.92 1.42
CA LYS A 87 13.21 -2.88 2.89
C LYS A 87 11.83 -2.46 3.36
N VAL A 88 11.21 -1.47 2.71
CA VAL A 88 9.85 -1.05 3.07
C VAL A 88 8.84 -2.16 2.80
N GLN A 89 8.96 -2.87 1.68
CA GLN A 89 8.05 -3.98 1.42
C GLN A 89 8.20 -5.08 2.47
N CYS A 90 9.42 -5.44 2.87
CA CYS A 90 9.64 -6.40 3.96
C CYS A 90 9.02 -5.95 5.28
N SER A 91 9.25 -4.69 5.68
CA SER A 91 8.64 -4.16 6.90
C SER A 91 7.11 -4.19 6.84
N LEU A 92 6.50 -3.87 5.70
CA LEU A 92 5.03 -3.89 5.55
C LEU A 92 4.47 -5.33 5.54
N HIS A 93 5.18 -6.29 4.95
CA HIS A 93 4.83 -7.71 5.05
C HIS A 93 4.87 -8.18 6.50
N PHE A 94 5.97 -7.88 7.20
CA PHE A 94 6.13 -8.20 8.62
C PHE A 94 5.01 -7.62 9.48
N VAL A 95 4.62 -6.36 9.26
CA VAL A 95 3.47 -5.74 9.95
C VAL A 95 2.17 -6.49 9.63
N ALA A 96 1.92 -6.82 8.37
CA ALA A 96 0.68 -7.51 7.98
C ALA A 96 0.55 -8.87 8.67
N GLU A 97 1.61 -9.69 8.65
CA GLU A 97 1.62 -11.00 9.32
C GLU A 97 1.47 -10.87 10.83
N GLY A 98 2.16 -9.90 11.45
CA GLY A 98 2.04 -9.68 12.88
C GLY A 98 0.64 -9.23 13.29
N LEU A 99 -0.01 -8.37 12.51
CA LEU A 99 -1.40 -7.97 12.74
C LEU A 99 -2.37 -9.16 12.58
N GLU A 100 -2.11 -10.08 11.65
CA GLU A 100 -2.89 -11.32 11.54
C GLU A 100 -2.78 -12.17 12.81
N LYS A 101 -1.58 -12.26 13.39
CA LYS A 101 -1.38 -12.94 14.69
C LYS A 101 -2.12 -12.25 15.83
N ILE A 102 -2.09 -10.91 15.88
CA ILE A 102 -2.87 -10.15 16.87
C ILE A 102 -4.36 -10.45 16.69
N LEU A 103 -4.88 -10.37 15.47
CA LEU A 103 -6.29 -10.65 15.19
C LEU A 103 -6.68 -12.07 15.61
N GLU A 104 -5.86 -13.06 15.29
CA GLU A 104 -6.07 -14.46 15.69
C GLU A 104 -6.12 -14.60 17.22
N ASP A 105 -5.16 -14.02 17.95
CA ASP A 105 -5.11 -14.08 19.41
C ASP A 105 -6.28 -13.35 20.07
N GLN A 106 -6.61 -12.15 19.60
CA GLN A 106 -7.74 -11.37 20.13
C GLN A 106 -9.07 -12.08 19.88
N LYS A 107 -9.26 -12.64 18.68
CA LYS A 107 -10.51 -13.30 18.31
C LYS A 107 -10.72 -14.65 18.98
N ASN A 108 -9.65 -15.41 19.21
CA ASN A 108 -9.77 -16.80 19.65
C ASN A 108 -9.41 -17.01 21.13
N HIS A 109 -8.70 -16.08 21.78
CA HIS A 109 -8.16 -16.31 23.12
C HIS A 109 -8.40 -15.17 24.12
N LEU A 110 -8.26 -13.91 23.74
CA LEU A 110 -8.26 -12.79 24.69
C LEU A 110 -9.58 -12.03 24.75
N ASN A 111 -10.10 -11.56 23.62
CA ASN A 111 -11.26 -10.66 23.54
C ASN A 111 -12.22 -11.16 22.45
N THR A 112 -12.75 -12.37 22.65
CA THR A 112 -13.49 -13.14 21.64
C THR A 112 -14.78 -12.47 21.16
N GLU A 113 -15.36 -11.60 21.99
CA GLU A 113 -16.61 -10.89 21.71
C GLU A 113 -16.39 -9.44 21.25
N ASP A 114 -15.14 -8.94 21.24
CA ASP A 114 -14.83 -7.57 20.81
C ASP A 114 -14.76 -7.45 19.28
N ILE A 115 -15.93 -7.51 18.65
CA ILE A 115 -16.10 -7.42 17.19
C ILE A 115 -15.54 -6.09 16.66
N SER A 116 -15.65 -5.00 17.45
CA SER A 116 -15.15 -3.68 17.06
C SER A 116 -13.63 -3.66 16.90
N LEU A 117 -12.90 -4.27 17.83
CA LEU A 117 -11.45 -4.44 17.74
C LEU A 117 -11.08 -5.33 16.56
N HIS A 118 -11.78 -6.45 16.37
CA HIS A 118 -11.49 -7.40 15.29
C HIS A 118 -11.63 -6.73 13.91
N GLU A 119 -12.69 -5.94 13.70
CA GLU A 119 -12.89 -5.22 12.44
C GLU A 119 -11.83 -4.14 12.21
N LYS A 120 -11.38 -3.43 13.26
CA LYS A 120 -10.27 -2.47 13.14
C LYS A 120 -8.98 -3.15 12.72
N LEU A 121 -8.65 -4.30 13.33
CA LEU A 121 -7.48 -5.09 12.96
C LEU A 121 -7.56 -5.61 11.53
N LYS A 122 -8.71 -6.16 11.09
CA LYS A 122 -8.93 -6.58 9.69
C LYS A 122 -8.71 -5.43 8.70
N ASN A 123 -9.29 -4.27 8.99
CA ASN A 123 -9.17 -3.08 8.15
C ASN A 123 -7.71 -2.60 8.07
N SER A 124 -6.99 -2.64 9.19
CA SER A 124 -5.56 -2.34 9.23
C SER A 124 -4.73 -3.33 8.39
N ILE A 125 -4.97 -4.64 8.51
CA ILE A 125 -4.28 -5.66 7.71
C ILE A 125 -4.50 -5.42 6.22
N ALA A 126 -5.75 -5.26 5.79
CA ALA A 126 -6.09 -5.02 4.39
C ALA A 126 -5.40 -3.75 3.85
N ARG A 127 -5.36 -2.70 4.68
CA ARG A 127 -4.74 -1.43 4.29
C ARG A 127 -3.21 -1.52 4.20
N VAL A 128 -2.57 -2.24 5.13
CA VAL A 128 -1.11 -2.49 5.08
C VAL A 128 -0.75 -3.28 3.84
N LYS A 129 -1.49 -4.35 3.51
CA LYS A 129 -1.29 -5.13 2.27
C LYS A 129 -1.46 -4.28 1.02
N MET A 130 -2.48 -3.42 0.97
CA MET A 130 -2.67 -2.47 -0.13
C MET A 130 -1.50 -1.48 -0.24
N LEU A 131 -1.00 -0.96 0.88
CA LEU A 131 0.16 -0.08 0.89
C LEU A 131 1.43 -0.80 0.38
N ALA A 132 1.65 -2.05 0.76
CA ALA A 132 2.77 -2.86 0.27
C ALA A 132 2.71 -3.04 -1.24
N ALA A 133 1.55 -3.41 -1.78
CA ALA A 133 1.34 -3.53 -3.23
C ALA A 133 1.62 -2.20 -3.96
N CYS A 134 1.06 -1.11 -3.46
CA CYS A 134 1.29 0.22 -4.03
C CYS A 134 2.77 0.66 -3.99
N MET A 135 3.49 0.32 -2.90
CA MET A 135 4.92 0.62 -2.78
C MET A 135 5.73 -0.18 -3.80
N LYS A 136 5.42 -1.47 -4.00
CA LYS A 136 6.05 -2.32 -5.02
C LYS A 136 5.84 -1.73 -6.43
N GLU A 137 4.62 -1.34 -6.77
CA GLU A 137 4.33 -0.74 -8.08
C GLU A 137 5.03 0.60 -8.30
N SER A 138 5.07 1.46 -7.27
CA SER A 138 5.55 2.84 -7.43
C SER A 138 7.07 3.00 -7.29
N ARG A 139 7.71 2.15 -6.49
CA ARG A 139 9.15 2.26 -6.17
C ARG A 139 9.97 1.04 -6.53
N GLY A 140 9.33 -0.03 -7.00
CA GLY A 140 10.00 -1.31 -7.21
C GLY A 140 10.57 -1.86 -5.92
N GLY A 141 11.44 -2.85 -6.08
CA GLY A 141 11.96 -3.63 -4.96
C GLY A 141 11.04 -4.80 -4.64
N GLU A 142 11.68 -5.90 -4.25
CA GLU A 142 11.01 -7.10 -3.77
C GLU A 142 11.71 -7.54 -2.50
N CYS A 143 10.90 -7.96 -1.55
CA CYS A 143 11.30 -8.49 -0.28
C CYS A 143 11.79 -9.92 -0.53
N SER A 144 13.09 -10.05 -0.75
CA SER A 144 13.73 -11.33 -1.01
C SER A 144 15.09 -11.38 -0.29
N PRO A 145 15.30 -12.35 0.62
CA PRO A 145 14.30 -13.31 1.10
C PRO A 145 13.21 -12.62 1.94
N GLU A 146 12.02 -13.23 1.98
CA GLU A 146 10.94 -12.77 2.85
C GLU A 146 11.38 -12.96 4.33
N PRO A 147 11.17 -11.96 5.21
CA PRO A 147 11.53 -12.09 6.61
C PRO A 147 10.77 -13.24 7.24
N SER A 148 11.36 -13.84 8.27
CA SER A 148 10.63 -14.79 9.10
C SER A 148 9.40 -14.10 9.72
N PRO A 149 8.24 -14.76 9.74
CA PRO A 149 7.06 -14.20 10.38
C PRO A 149 7.30 -13.87 11.85
N PRO A 150 6.69 -12.79 12.35
CA PRO A 150 6.86 -12.37 13.73
C PRO A 150 6.31 -13.44 14.69
N ILE A 151 7.15 -13.89 15.63
CA ILE A 151 6.81 -14.98 16.56
C ILE A 151 6.13 -14.39 17.80
N MET A 152 4.85 -14.72 17.97
CA MET A 152 4.09 -14.34 19.16
C MET A 152 4.45 -15.24 20.36
N PRO A 153 4.66 -14.67 21.57
CA PRO A 153 5.03 -15.44 22.76
C PRO A 153 3.87 -16.33 23.26
N LYS A 154 4.17 -17.22 24.21
CA LYS A 154 3.17 -18.19 24.70
C LYS A 154 2.26 -17.64 25.78
N HIS A 155 2.78 -16.85 26.72
CA HIS A 155 2.01 -16.40 27.89
C HIS A 155 1.09 -15.24 27.53
N ALA A 156 -0.14 -15.24 28.07
CA ALA A 156 -1.16 -14.26 27.71
C ALA A 156 -0.72 -12.80 27.94
N PHE A 157 -0.02 -12.54 29.05
CA PHE A 157 0.49 -11.20 29.34
C PHE A 157 1.56 -10.78 28.32
N ASP A 158 2.53 -11.65 28.03
CA ASP A 158 3.55 -11.42 27.01
C ASP A 158 2.93 -11.17 25.63
N ARG A 159 1.86 -11.91 25.26
CA ARG A 159 1.15 -11.71 24.00
C ARG A 159 0.51 -10.33 23.93
N LYS A 160 -0.02 -9.83 25.04
CA LYS A 160 -0.55 -8.45 25.12
C LYS A 160 0.56 -7.41 24.93
N GLN A 161 1.69 -7.55 25.62
CA GLN A 161 2.84 -6.66 25.48
C GLN A 161 3.40 -6.67 24.07
N TRP A 162 3.58 -7.85 23.49
CA TRP A 162 4.06 -8.05 22.13
C TRP A 162 3.13 -7.37 21.12
N SER A 163 1.81 -7.56 21.27
CA SER A 163 0.81 -7.00 20.37
C SER A 163 0.75 -5.48 20.43
N HIS A 164 0.75 -4.92 21.66
CA HIS A 164 0.85 -3.47 21.89
C HIS A 164 2.10 -2.90 21.22
N THR A 165 3.25 -3.53 21.47
CA THR A 165 4.55 -3.08 20.94
C THR A 165 4.58 -3.13 19.42
N LEU A 166 3.97 -4.14 18.79
CA LEU A 166 3.94 -4.25 17.33
C LEU A 166 3.07 -3.14 16.73
N LEU A 167 1.88 -2.90 17.29
CA LEU A 167 0.98 -1.84 16.85
C LEU A 167 1.63 -0.46 16.99
N GLN A 168 2.32 -0.22 18.11
CA GLN A 168 3.07 1.01 18.35
C GLN A 168 4.24 1.17 17.36
N ALA A 169 5.07 0.14 17.18
CA ALA A 169 6.19 0.17 16.25
C ALA A 169 5.73 0.38 14.80
N ALA A 170 4.62 -0.27 14.39
CA ALA A 170 4.02 -0.09 13.07
C ALA A 170 3.51 1.35 12.87
N ARG A 171 2.84 1.94 13.86
CA ARG A 171 2.41 3.35 13.82
C ARG A 171 3.59 4.29 13.62
N ASP A 172 4.66 4.08 14.37
CA ASP A 172 5.85 4.94 14.35
C ASP A 172 6.61 4.80 13.03
N TYR A 173 6.75 3.56 12.53
CA TYR A 173 7.30 3.27 11.21
C TYR A 173 6.53 3.97 10.09
N LEU A 174 5.20 3.88 10.09
CA LEU A 174 4.35 4.57 9.09
C LEU A 174 4.45 6.10 9.23
N GLY A 175 4.65 6.61 10.45
CA GLY A 175 4.97 8.01 10.72
C GLY A 175 6.27 8.44 10.03
N TRP A 176 7.33 7.66 10.17
CA TRP A 176 8.59 7.88 9.46
C TRP A 176 8.41 7.81 7.94
N LEU A 177 7.72 6.80 7.42
CA LEU A 177 7.51 6.62 5.98
C LEU A 177 6.76 7.82 5.37
N LYS A 178 5.71 8.30 6.05
CA LYS A 178 4.97 9.51 5.68
C LYS A 178 5.89 10.72 5.54
N LEU A 179 6.78 10.95 6.50
CA LEU A 179 7.72 12.08 6.47
C LEU A 179 8.65 11.98 5.26
N LYS A 180 9.21 10.79 5.02
CA LYS A 180 10.15 10.57 3.92
C LYS A 180 9.51 10.74 2.55
N LEU A 181 8.29 10.24 2.37
CA LEU A 181 7.54 10.43 1.13
C LEU A 181 7.24 11.93 0.88
N GLY A 182 6.94 12.70 1.93
CA GLY A 182 6.74 14.15 1.83
C GLY A 182 7.99 14.94 1.41
N VAL A 183 9.15 14.59 1.96
CA VAL A 183 10.44 15.22 1.60
C VAL A 183 10.77 14.96 0.14
N GLN A 184 10.57 13.74 -0.35
CA GLN A 184 10.87 13.42 -1.75
C GLN A 184 9.95 14.13 -2.74
N MET A 185 8.65 14.25 -2.44
CA MET A 185 7.72 15.02 -3.29
C MET A 185 8.12 16.50 -3.38
N SER A 186 8.61 17.07 -2.29
CA SER A 186 9.07 18.47 -2.26
C SER A 186 10.30 18.66 -3.13
N LYS A 187 11.28 17.75 -3.04
CA LYS A 187 12.48 17.76 -3.89
C LYS A 187 12.16 17.59 -5.38
N VAL A 188 11.18 16.75 -5.74
CA VAL A 188 10.74 16.57 -7.14
C VAL A 188 10.08 17.85 -7.66
N LYS A 189 9.21 18.49 -6.86
CA LYS A 189 8.58 19.77 -7.24
C LYS A 189 9.62 20.87 -7.44
N GLU A 190 10.66 20.93 -6.61
CA GLU A 190 11.75 21.90 -6.73
C GLU A 190 12.59 21.65 -7.99
N LYS A 191 12.98 20.40 -8.27
CA LYS A 191 13.66 20.03 -9.52
C LYS A 191 12.82 20.37 -10.77
N ASN A 192 11.52 20.14 -10.73
CA ASN A 192 10.62 20.50 -11.84
C ASN A 192 10.52 22.02 -12.01
N LYS A 193 10.48 22.81 -10.93
CA LYS A 193 10.53 24.28 -11.02
C LYS A 193 11.85 24.79 -11.61
N ILE A 194 12.98 24.17 -11.28
CA ILE A 194 14.28 24.52 -11.85
C ILE A 194 14.30 24.20 -13.34
N ARG A 195 13.83 23.02 -13.75
CA ARG A 195 13.77 22.58 -15.15
C ARG A 195 12.87 23.48 -16.01
N ILE A 196 11.69 23.85 -15.50
CA ILE A 196 10.76 24.78 -16.17
C ILE A 196 11.38 26.18 -16.33
N ARG A 197 12.21 26.62 -15.37
CA ARG A 197 12.91 27.90 -15.48
C ARG A 197 14.08 27.87 -16.47
N THR A 198 14.74 26.73 -16.66
CA THR A 198 15.86 26.61 -17.62
C THR A 198 15.40 26.44 -19.07
N ASP A 199 14.23 25.85 -19.32
CA ASP A 199 13.69 25.69 -20.69
C ASP A 199 12.99 26.97 -21.23
N ALA A 200 12.81 28.00 -20.40
CA ALA A 200 12.09 29.23 -20.76
C ALA A 200 12.97 30.34 -21.37
N THR A 201 14.23 30.04 -21.71
CA THR A 201 15.13 31.00 -22.37
C THR A 201 15.73 30.35 -23.60
N HIS A 202 15.08 30.51 -24.76
CA HIS A 202 15.69 30.81 -26.07
C HIS A 202 14.65 30.61 -27.18
N GLN A 203 13.82 31.61 -27.42
CA GLN A 203 13.22 31.86 -28.74
C GLN A 203 12.88 33.36 -28.84
N ARG A 204 13.91 34.19 -29.05
CA ARG A 204 13.71 35.52 -29.62
C ARG A 204 13.61 35.34 -31.13
N TYR A 205 12.41 35.53 -31.66
CA TYR A 205 12.17 35.73 -33.09
C TYR A 205 12.97 36.95 -33.55
N LEU A 206 13.92 36.75 -34.47
CA LEU A 206 14.48 37.82 -35.30
C LEU A 206 13.65 37.84 -36.59
N GLU A 207 12.66 38.72 -36.64
CA GLU A 207 11.88 38.95 -37.85
C GLU A 207 12.63 39.94 -38.74
N GLY A 208 13.13 39.43 -39.87
CA GLY A 208 13.94 40.16 -40.84
C GLY A 208 13.10 40.87 -41.90
N SER A 209 13.53 42.09 -42.19
CA SER A 209 13.53 42.79 -43.50
C SER A 209 12.42 42.50 -44.52
N GLY A 210 11.65 43.54 -44.81
CA GLY A 210 11.11 43.77 -46.14
C GLY A 210 10.35 45.09 -46.15
N HIS A 211 10.80 46.06 -46.94
CA HIS A 211 10.00 47.05 -47.68
C HIS A 211 10.95 47.90 -48.56
N LEU A 212 11.08 47.47 -49.83
CA LEU A 212 11.46 48.32 -50.96
C LEU A 212 10.66 47.80 -52.15
N LEU A 213 9.56 48.50 -52.45
CA LEU A 213 9.04 48.78 -53.79
C LEU A 213 8.21 50.06 -53.68
#